data_AF-A0A847QF40-F1
#
_entry.id   AF-A0A847QF40-F1
#
_cell.length_a   1.000
_cell.length_b   1.000
_cell.length_c   1.000
_cell.angle_alpha   90.00
_cell.angle_beta   90.00
_cell.angle_gamma   90.00
#
_symmetry.space_group_name_H-M   'P 1'
#
loop_
_entity.id
_entity.type
_entity.pdbx_description
1 polymer ?
#
loop_
_entity_poly.entity_id
_entity_poly.type
_entity_poly.pdbx_seq_one_letter_code
_entity_poly.pdbx_strand_id
1 'polypeptide(L)'
;MDSKRRIPLIAQLFSMFGLVTILLLALLGYTVFDLIKVGEQAQTMANYTAARSVSLKDGHMYFTRALLNMRGFLLYPDGSAYEQGYRADMQKSIEIAKKYKDESNTPETKEEGAKLERLITSYLAVGDKVIAAKKANDPNLNKYTGEGRQIVADTDAQFNSLSEHQSKVMSNTVLSLENTIASIKTTVFVASFLMIALVVVLVVLFSRWMNKRFTAIYQELAAIGALDLSRPDIHASLNDEVGDMAKVIVDMRHKLKAMVNELQNSGETVAAASSLARL
;
A
#
# COMPACT_ATOMS: atom_id res chain seq x y z
N MET A 1 19.38 39.10 27.95
CA MET A 1 19.86 39.06 26.56
C MET A 1 19.46 37.73 25.97
N ASP A 2 18.26 37.67 25.39
CA ASP A 2 17.79 36.45 24.72
C ASP A 2 18.52 36.33 23.37
N SER A 3 19.46 35.39 23.31
CA SER A 3 20.13 35.01 22.07
C SER A 3 19.11 34.30 21.17
N LYS A 4 18.32 35.08 20.40
CA LYS A 4 17.44 34.53 19.38
C LYS A 4 18.30 33.81 18.34
N ARG A 5 18.19 32.47 18.32
CA ARG A 5 18.87 31.57 17.38
C ARG A 5 18.75 32.11 15.95
N ARG A 6 19.89 32.22 15.25
CA ARG A 6 19.93 32.66 13.84
C ARG A 6 19.32 31.57 12.96
N ILE A 7 18.34 31.92 12.13
CA ILE A 7 17.73 30.98 11.18
C ILE A 7 17.97 31.52 9.76
N PRO A 8 19.02 31.04 9.07
CA PRO A 8 19.35 31.57 7.75
C PRO A 8 18.24 31.25 6.74
N LEU A 9 18.08 32.10 5.73
CA LEU A 9 17.11 31.95 4.64
C LEU A 9 17.15 30.55 4.01
N ILE A 10 18.35 30.02 3.82
CA ILE A 10 18.54 28.68 3.27
C ILE A 10 17.94 27.61 4.17
N ALA A 11 18.07 27.73 5.49
CA ALA A 11 17.45 26.80 6.44
C ALA A 11 15.92 26.93 6.46
N GLN A 12 15.37 28.14 6.26
CA GLN A 12 13.92 28.34 6.13
C GLN A 12 13.38 27.62 4.89
N LEU A 13 14.05 27.77 3.74
CA LEU A 13 13.71 27.10 2.49
C LEU A 13 13.86 25.58 2.59
N PHE A 14 15.00 25.08 3.11
CA PHE A 14 15.21 23.65 3.32
C PHE A 14 14.18 23.05 4.27
N SER A 15 13.74 23.78 5.30
CA SER A 15 12.70 23.28 6.20
C SER A 15 11.36 23.13 5.48
N MET A 16 10.96 24.09 4.65
CA MET A 16 9.71 24.01 3.87
C MET A 16 9.76 22.89 2.82
N PHE A 17 10.81 22.84 2.00
CA PHE A 17 10.96 21.79 0.98
C PHE A 17 11.19 20.41 1.62
N GLY A 18 11.93 20.35 2.72
CA GLY A 18 12.19 19.14 3.48
C GLY A 18 10.90 18.55 4.04
N LEU A 19 10.02 19.37 4.61
CA LEU A 19 8.70 18.93 5.09
C LEU A 19 7.89 18.29 3.94
N VAL A 20 7.79 18.98 2.80
CA VAL A 20 7.05 18.47 1.63
C VAL A 20 7.68 17.17 1.12
N THR A 21 9.01 17.09 1.07
CA THR A 21 9.73 15.90 0.64
C THR A 21 9.47 14.71 1.57
N ILE A 22 9.51 14.92 2.89
CA ILE A 22 9.20 13.87 3.88
C ILE A 22 7.77 13.38 3.71
N LEU A 23 6.80 14.27 3.50
CA LEU A 23 5.40 13.90 3.26
C LEU A 23 5.24 13.09 1.97
N LEU A 24 5.93 13.49 0.89
CA LEU A 24 5.93 12.74 -0.37
C LEU A 24 6.55 11.35 -0.20
N LEU A 25 7.67 11.24 0.51
CA LEU A 25 8.31 9.95 0.81
C LEU A 25 7.41 9.07 1.68
N ALA A 26 6.71 9.64 2.65
CA ALA A 26 5.74 8.91 3.47
C ALA A 26 4.57 8.39 2.64
N LEU A 27 4.01 9.21 1.74
CA LEU A 27 2.94 8.78 0.83
C LEU A 27 3.44 7.68 -0.12
N LEU A 28 4.64 7.82 -0.67
CA LEU A 28 5.23 6.82 -1.55
C LEU A 28 5.46 5.51 -0.80
N GLY A 29 6.03 5.55 0.41
CA GLY A 29 6.22 4.38 1.25
C GLY A 29 4.90 3.67 1.58
N TYR A 30 3.88 4.43 1.96
CA TYR A 30 2.52 3.92 2.19
C TYR A 30 1.96 3.23 0.94
N THR A 31 2.05 3.88 -0.22
CA THR A 31 1.52 3.36 -1.49
C THR A 31 2.22 2.07 -1.91
N VAL A 32 3.56 2.04 -1.81
CA VAL A 32 4.35 0.86 -2.14
C VAL A 32 4.03 -0.30 -1.20
N PHE A 33 3.92 -0.04 0.10
CA PHE A 33 3.60 -1.07 1.09
C PHE A 33 2.23 -1.74 0.82
N ASP A 34 1.20 -0.94 0.55
CA ASP A 34 -0.13 -1.48 0.25
C ASP A 34 -0.17 -2.19 -1.12
N LEU A 35 0.57 -1.70 -2.13
CA LEU A 35 0.71 -2.39 -3.42
C LEU A 35 1.43 -3.75 -3.30
N ILE A 36 2.46 -3.84 -2.46
CA ILE A 36 3.15 -5.12 -2.19
C ILE A 36 2.16 -6.12 -1.58
N LYS A 37 1.36 -5.70 -0.60
CA LYS A 37 0.32 -6.56 0.00
C LYS A 37 -0.72 -7.04 -1.00
N VAL A 38 -1.19 -6.15 -1.87
CA VAL A 38 -2.11 -6.51 -2.97
C VAL A 38 -1.45 -7.53 -3.90
N GLY A 39 -0.16 -7.35 -4.22
CA GLY A 39 0.63 -8.30 -5.01
C GLY A 39 0.75 -9.67 -4.35
N GLU A 40 1.09 -9.73 -3.06
CA GLU A 40 1.21 -10.97 -2.29
C GLU A 40 -0.13 -11.71 -2.21
N GLN A 41 -1.23 -11.00 -1.98
CA GLN A 41 -2.57 -11.59 -1.95
C GLN A 41 -2.99 -12.11 -3.33
N ALA A 42 -2.74 -11.35 -4.40
CA ALA A 42 -3.01 -11.78 -5.77
C ALA A 42 -2.17 -13.02 -6.15
N GLN A 43 -0.89 -13.04 -5.78
CA GLN A 43 -0.01 -14.19 -6.01
C GLN A 43 -0.45 -15.41 -5.19
N THR A 44 -0.90 -15.20 -3.96
CA THR A 44 -1.45 -16.27 -3.13
C THR A 44 -2.70 -16.89 -3.77
N MET A 45 -3.61 -16.04 -4.27
CA MET A 45 -4.81 -16.48 -4.96
C MET A 45 -4.49 -17.26 -6.24
N ALA A 46 -3.55 -16.77 -7.06
CA ALA A 46 -3.16 -17.41 -8.31
C ALA A 46 -2.43 -18.74 -8.10
N ASN A 47 -1.48 -18.79 -7.18
CA ASN A 47 -0.59 -19.95 -7.04
C ASN A 47 -1.12 -21.03 -6.11
N TYR A 48 -1.95 -20.68 -5.11
CA TYR A 48 -2.41 -21.63 -4.11
C TYR A 48 -3.92 -21.87 -4.19
N THR A 49 -4.74 -20.81 -4.16
CA THR A 49 -6.21 -20.97 -4.13
C THR A 49 -6.76 -21.54 -5.43
N ALA A 50 -6.31 -21.02 -6.59
CA ALA A 50 -6.72 -21.53 -7.89
C ALA A 50 -6.21 -22.95 -8.15
N ALA A 51 -4.92 -23.21 -7.89
CA ALA A 51 -4.31 -24.53 -8.06
C ALA A 51 -4.99 -25.60 -7.18
N ARG A 52 -5.36 -25.25 -5.95
CA ARG A 52 -6.12 -26.14 -5.06
C ARG A 52 -7.53 -26.42 -5.57
N SER A 53 -8.20 -25.42 -6.12
CA SER A 53 -9.54 -25.58 -6.71
C SER A 53 -9.53 -26.49 -7.94
N VAL A 54 -8.51 -26.36 -8.79
CA VAL A 54 -8.30 -27.28 -9.93
C VAL A 54 -8.00 -28.69 -9.43
N SER A 55 -7.09 -28.83 -8.46
CA SER A 55 -6.74 -30.14 -7.89
C SER A 55 -7.96 -30.85 -7.31
N LEU A 56 -8.83 -30.12 -6.59
CA LEU A 56 -10.06 -30.70 -6.03
C LEU A 56 -11.02 -31.20 -7.12
N LYS A 57 -11.17 -30.44 -8.22
CA LYS A 57 -11.95 -30.88 -9.40
C LYS A 57 -11.35 -32.11 -10.07
N ASP A 58 -10.02 -32.17 -10.19
CA ASP A 58 -9.33 -33.36 -10.71
C ASP A 58 -9.59 -34.58 -9.81
N GLY A 59 -9.53 -34.40 -8.48
CA GLY A 59 -9.85 -35.44 -7.51
C GLY A 59 -11.27 -35.97 -7.67
N HIS A 60 -12.23 -35.06 -7.89
CA HIS A 60 -13.62 -35.42 -8.14
C HIS A 60 -13.80 -36.15 -9.49
N MET A 61 -13.11 -35.69 -10.53
CA MET A 61 -13.10 -36.34 -11.85
C MET A 61 -12.51 -37.74 -11.76
N TYR A 62 -11.37 -37.93 -11.08
CA TYR A 62 -10.78 -39.26 -10.87
C TYR A 62 -11.72 -40.17 -10.09
N PHE A 63 -12.34 -39.68 -9.02
CA PHE A 63 -13.35 -40.46 -8.28
C PHE A 63 -14.48 -40.93 -9.21
N THR A 64 -15.07 -40.01 -9.98
CA THR A 64 -16.15 -40.32 -10.92
C THR A 64 -15.70 -41.31 -12.00
N ARG A 65 -14.49 -41.15 -12.53
CA ARG A 65 -13.93 -42.08 -13.52
C ARG A 65 -13.67 -43.47 -12.93
N ALA A 66 -13.27 -43.54 -11.66
CA ALA A 66 -13.19 -44.80 -10.94
C ALA A 66 -14.56 -45.48 -10.85
N LEU A 67 -15.64 -44.74 -10.56
CA LEU A 67 -17.01 -45.30 -10.56
C LEU A 67 -17.43 -45.82 -11.93
N LEU A 68 -17.07 -45.13 -13.01
CA LEU A 68 -17.31 -45.58 -14.38
C LEU A 68 -16.53 -46.86 -14.70
N ASN A 69 -15.25 -46.92 -14.29
CA ASN A 69 -14.42 -48.11 -14.40
C ASN A 69 -15.01 -49.28 -13.60
N MET A 70 -15.49 -49.06 -12.39
CA MET A 70 -16.19 -50.10 -11.62
C MET A 70 -17.43 -50.62 -12.35
N ARG A 71 -18.24 -49.74 -12.96
CA ARG A 71 -19.38 -50.17 -13.79
C ARG A 71 -18.95 -50.97 -15.01
N GLY A 72 -17.89 -50.53 -15.71
CA GLY A 72 -17.30 -51.27 -16.83
C GLY A 72 -16.81 -52.65 -16.41
N PHE A 73 -16.10 -52.71 -15.27
CA PHE A 73 -15.66 -53.97 -14.67
C PHE A 73 -16.84 -54.88 -14.37
N LEU A 74 -17.98 -54.37 -13.90
CA LEU A 74 -19.18 -55.17 -13.62
C LEU A 74 -19.93 -55.63 -14.87
N LEU A 75 -19.96 -54.82 -15.93
CA LEU A 75 -20.74 -55.09 -17.14
C LEU A 75 -20.01 -56.03 -18.12
N TYR A 76 -18.70 -55.86 -18.30
CA TYR A 76 -17.96 -56.61 -19.31
C TYR A 76 -17.38 -57.93 -18.76
N PRO A 77 -17.34 -59.01 -19.57
CA PRO A 77 -16.73 -60.27 -19.17
C PRO A 77 -15.20 -60.17 -18.95
N ASP A 78 -14.48 -59.46 -19.82
CA ASP A 78 -13.07 -59.12 -19.63
C ASP A 78 -12.94 -57.76 -18.92
N GLY A 79 -13.09 -57.80 -17.60
CA GLY A 79 -13.06 -56.60 -16.76
C GLY A 79 -11.66 -56.13 -16.36
N SER A 80 -10.60 -56.87 -16.67
CA SER A 80 -9.27 -56.70 -16.05
C SER A 80 -8.72 -55.26 -16.16
N ALA A 81 -8.80 -54.67 -17.35
CA ALA A 81 -8.39 -53.29 -17.60
C ALA A 81 -9.24 -52.26 -16.81
N TYR A 82 -10.53 -52.51 -16.65
CA TYR A 82 -11.44 -51.67 -15.88
C TYR A 82 -11.16 -51.73 -14.38
N GLU A 83 -10.81 -52.90 -13.83
CA GLU A 83 -10.38 -53.00 -12.44
C GLU A 83 -9.10 -52.20 -12.20
N GLN A 84 -8.12 -52.32 -13.11
CA GLN A 84 -6.87 -51.56 -13.02
C GLN A 84 -7.14 -50.05 -13.07
N GLY A 85 -7.99 -49.60 -13.99
CA GLY A 85 -8.41 -48.21 -14.09
C GLY A 85 -9.12 -47.70 -12.83
N TYR A 86 -10.01 -48.51 -12.25
CA TYR A 86 -10.67 -48.21 -10.98
C TYR A 86 -9.65 -47.96 -9.86
N ARG A 87 -8.70 -48.88 -9.67
CA ARG A 87 -7.67 -48.77 -8.62
C ARG A 87 -6.79 -47.53 -8.82
N ALA A 88 -6.34 -47.30 -10.04
CA ALA A 88 -5.48 -46.18 -10.38
C ALA A 88 -6.17 -44.82 -10.13
N ASP A 89 -7.43 -44.69 -10.55
CA ASP A 89 -8.19 -43.45 -10.39
C ASP A 89 -8.59 -43.21 -8.93
N MET A 90 -8.96 -44.27 -8.18
CA MET A 90 -9.25 -44.14 -6.76
C MET A 90 -8.03 -43.67 -5.97
N GLN A 91 -6.86 -44.23 -6.27
CA GLN A 91 -5.60 -43.83 -5.63
C GLN A 91 -5.29 -42.34 -5.88
N LYS A 92 -5.44 -41.87 -7.12
CA LYS A 92 -5.24 -40.44 -7.45
C LYS A 92 -6.21 -39.54 -6.69
N SER A 93 -7.47 -39.95 -6.56
CA SER A 93 -8.47 -39.20 -5.80
C SER A 93 -8.12 -39.12 -4.31
N ILE A 94 -7.67 -40.22 -3.71
CA ILE A 94 -7.19 -40.27 -2.31
C ILE A 94 -5.98 -39.36 -2.11
N GLU A 95 -5.00 -39.41 -3.02
CA GLU A 95 -3.80 -38.57 -2.94
C GLU A 95 -4.14 -37.07 -2.97
N ILE A 96 -5.10 -36.68 -3.81
CA ILE A 96 -5.58 -35.30 -3.86
C ILE A 96 -6.29 -34.92 -2.56
N ALA A 97 -7.15 -35.77 -2.01
CA ALA A 97 -7.82 -35.50 -0.73
C ALA A 97 -6.82 -35.37 0.44
N LYS A 98 -5.78 -36.22 0.48
CA LYS A 98 -4.67 -36.12 1.43
C LYS A 98 -3.92 -34.81 1.28
N LYS A 99 -3.51 -34.47 0.06
CA LYS A 99 -2.82 -33.20 -0.24
C LYS A 99 -3.66 -32.00 0.18
N TYR A 100 -4.97 -32.01 -0.10
CA TYR A 100 -5.88 -30.94 0.31
C TYR A 100 -5.91 -30.77 1.83
N LYS A 101 -6.01 -31.87 2.58
CA LYS A 101 -5.95 -31.88 4.05
C LYS A 101 -4.61 -31.34 4.56
N ASP A 102 -3.50 -31.80 4.01
CA ASP A 102 -2.15 -31.46 4.51
C ASP A 102 -1.77 -30.01 4.22
N GLU A 103 -2.20 -29.46 3.08
CA GLU A 103 -1.96 -28.06 2.69
C GLU A 103 -2.99 -27.07 3.27
N SER A 104 -4.01 -27.56 3.98
CA SER A 104 -5.03 -26.71 4.61
C SER A 104 -4.48 -26.00 5.84
N ASN A 105 -4.77 -24.70 5.97
CA ASN A 105 -4.21 -23.86 7.03
C ASN A 105 -5.14 -23.69 8.25
N THR A 106 -6.43 -24.00 8.12
CA THR A 106 -7.40 -23.87 9.22
C THR A 106 -7.81 -25.25 9.75
N PRO A 107 -8.10 -25.40 11.05
CA PRO A 107 -8.59 -26.67 11.61
C PRO A 107 -9.84 -27.21 10.89
N GLU A 108 -10.77 -26.32 10.56
CA GLU A 108 -12.01 -26.65 9.86
C GLU A 108 -11.75 -27.21 8.45
N THR A 109 -10.91 -26.55 7.64
CA THR A 109 -10.59 -27.03 6.28
C THR A 109 -9.79 -28.33 6.30
N LYS A 110 -8.96 -28.56 7.32
CA LYS A 110 -8.29 -29.85 7.55
C LYS A 110 -9.30 -30.96 7.86
N GLU A 111 -10.27 -30.69 8.72
CA GLU A 111 -11.30 -31.66 9.08
C GLU A 111 -12.14 -32.07 7.87
N GLU A 112 -12.57 -31.11 7.05
CA GLU A 112 -13.33 -31.36 5.82
C GLU A 112 -12.51 -32.15 4.78
N GLY A 113 -11.20 -31.89 4.67
CA GLY A 113 -10.28 -32.70 3.85
C GLY A 113 -10.13 -34.13 4.37
N ALA A 114 -9.99 -34.30 5.70
CA ALA A 114 -9.91 -35.62 6.33
C ALA A 114 -11.23 -36.40 6.21
N LYS A 115 -12.38 -35.72 6.21
CA LYS A 115 -13.69 -36.31 5.93
C LYS A 115 -13.78 -36.81 4.49
N LEU A 116 -13.36 -36.00 3.53
CA LEU A 116 -13.29 -36.41 2.12
C LEU A 116 -12.40 -37.65 1.92
N GLU A 117 -11.19 -37.64 2.49
CA GLU A 117 -10.26 -38.79 2.43
C GLU A 117 -10.90 -40.07 3.00
N ARG A 118 -11.59 -39.96 4.15
CA ARG A 118 -12.29 -41.09 4.77
C ARG A 118 -13.42 -41.62 3.90
N LEU A 119 -14.22 -40.76 3.29
CA LEU A 119 -15.32 -41.16 2.40
C LEU A 119 -14.81 -41.95 1.19
N ILE A 120 -13.78 -41.43 0.52
CA ILE A 120 -13.17 -42.09 -0.65
C ILE A 120 -12.57 -43.45 -0.25
N THR A 121 -11.82 -43.50 0.86
CA THR A 121 -11.23 -44.75 1.37
C THR A 121 -12.27 -45.77 1.80
N SER A 122 -13.39 -45.32 2.38
CA SER A 122 -14.52 -46.18 2.75
C SER A 122 -15.17 -46.79 1.51
N TYR A 123 -15.33 -45.98 0.45
CA TYR A 123 -15.83 -46.49 -0.83
C TYR A 123 -14.85 -47.48 -1.48
N LEU A 124 -13.54 -47.23 -1.40
CA LEU A 124 -12.53 -48.16 -1.90
C LEU A 124 -12.70 -49.57 -1.30
N ALA A 125 -12.91 -49.66 0.02
CA ALA A 125 -13.16 -50.92 0.71
C ALA A 125 -14.44 -51.61 0.25
N VAL A 126 -15.51 -50.86 -0.05
CA VAL A 126 -16.74 -51.42 -0.64
C VAL A 126 -16.48 -51.92 -2.06
N GLY A 127 -15.74 -51.16 -2.87
CA GLY A 127 -15.38 -51.56 -4.23
C GLY A 127 -14.52 -52.83 -4.26
N ASP A 128 -13.62 -53.02 -3.30
CA ASP A 128 -12.85 -54.27 -3.17
C ASP A 128 -13.76 -55.48 -2.88
N LYS A 129 -14.77 -55.32 -2.01
CA LYS A 129 -15.78 -56.36 -1.78
C LYS A 129 -16.57 -56.67 -3.06
N VAL A 130 -16.98 -55.64 -3.79
CA VAL A 130 -17.71 -55.78 -5.07
C VAL A 130 -16.86 -56.52 -6.12
N ILE A 131 -15.59 -56.17 -6.24
CA ILE A 131 -14.65 -56.83 -7.16
C ILE A 131 -14.48 -58.31 -6.80
N ALA A 132 -14.24 -58.61 -5.52
CA ALA A 132 -14.11 -59.97 -5.03
C ALA A 132 -15.38 -60.80 -5.29
N ALA A 133 -16.55 -60.23 -4.99
CA ALA A 133 -17.85 -60.86 -5.20
C ALA A 133 -18.10 -61.17 -6.68
N LYS A 134 -17.79 -60.24 -7.61
CA LYS A 134 -17.91 -60.52 -9.05
C LYS A 134 -16.98 -61.64 -9.50
N LYS A 135 -15.71 -61.63 -9.07
CA LYS A 135 -14.74 -62.69 -9.42
C LYS A 135 -15.15 -64.07 -8.90
N ALA A 136 -15.79 -64.12 -7.73
CA ALA A 136 -16.27 -65.34 -7.11
C ALA A 136 -17.67 -65.79 -7.59
N ASN A 137 -18.34 -65.02 -8.47
CA ASN A 137 -19.75 -65.21 -8.82
C ASN A 137 -20.67 -65.28 -7.58
N ASP A 138 -20.40 -64.44 -6.57
CA ASP A 138 -21.13 -64.41 -5.30
C ASP A 138 -22.58 -63.90 -5.51
N PRO A 139 -23.62 -64.62 -5.03
CA PRO A 139 -25.02 -64.19 -5.15
C PRO A 139 -25.31 -62.85 -4.43
N ASN A 140 -24.45 -62.43 -3.50
CA ASN A 140 -24.59 -61.17 -2.76
C ASN A 140 -24.04 -59.94 -3.51
N LEU A 141 -23.55 -60.08 -4.75
CA LEU A 141 -23.00 -58.97 -5.53
C LEU A 141 -23.89 -57.71 -5.52
N ASN A 142 -25.19 -57.88 -5.77
CA ASN A 142 -26.14 -56.77 -5.78
C ASN A 142 -26.25 -56.06 -4.43
N LYS A 143 -26.17 -56.80 -3.32
CA LYS A 143 -26.16 -56.22 -1.97
C LYS A 143 -24.94 -55.33 -1.77
N TYR A 144 -23.74 -55.84 -2.07
CA TYR A 144 -22.50 -55.09 -1.91
C TYR A 144 -22.44 -53.84 -2.81
N THR A 145 -22.97 -53.92 -4.04
CA THR A 145 -23.08 -52.72 -4.90
C THR A 145 -24.05 -51.67 -4.35
N GLY A 146 -25.07 -52.09 -3.61
CA GLY A 146 -26.02 -51.19 -2.94
C GLY A 146 -25.40 -50.44 -1.75
N GLU A 147 -24.55 -51.10 -0.97
CA GLU A 147 -23.87 -50.52 0.22
C GLU A 147 -23.06 -49.26 -0.13
N GLY A 148 -22.49 -49.19 -1.33
CA GLY A 148 -21.67 -48.06 -1.76
C GLY A 148 -22.45 -46.80 -2.20
N ARG A 149 -23.77 -46.88 -2.43
CA ARG A 149 -24.54 -45.77 -3.02
C ARG A 149 -24.54 -44.51 -2.16
N GLN A 150 -24.77 -44.65 -0.85
CA GLN A 150 -24.77 -43.50 0.05
C GLN A 150 -23.37 -42.89 0.16
N ILE A 151 -22.33 -43.72 0.23
CA ILE A 151 -20.94 -43.24 0.29
C ILE A 151 -20.59 -42.42 -0.96
N VAL A 152 -21.04 -42.84 -2.14
CA VAL A 152 -20.87 -42.07 -3.38
C VAL A 152 -21.57 -40.72 -3.29
N ALA A 153 -22.84 -40.70 -2.85
CA ALA A 153 -23.60 -39.45 -2.71
C ALA A 153 -22.94 -38.50 -1.70
N ASP A 154 -22.50 -39.01 -0.57
CA ASP A 154 -21.80 -38.22 0.46
C ASP A 154 -20.44 -37.71 -0.04
N THR A 155 -19.72 -38.51 -0.85
CA THR A 155 -18.44 -38.11 -1.45
C THR A 155 -18.63 -37.00 -2.48
N ASP A 156 -19.61 -37.13 -3.38
CA ASP A 156 -19.96 -36.09 -4.37
C ASP A 156 -20.38 -34.79 -3.69
N ALA A 157 -21.28 -34.88 -2.69
CA ALA A 157 -21.69 -33.74 -1.88
C ALA A 157 -20.49 -33.07 -1.18
N GLN A 158 -19.54 -33.85 -0.67
CA GLN A 158 -18.34 -33.33 -0.04
C GLN A 158 -17.41 -32.61 -1.04
N PHE A 159 -17.19 -33.17 -2.24
CA PHE A 159 -16.42 -32.49 -3.30
C PHE A 159 -17.08 -31.17 -3.72
N ASN A 160 -18.41 -31.16 -3.86
CA ASN A 160 -19.17 -29.98 -4.24
C ASN A 160 -19.10 -28.90 -3.14
N SER A 161 -19.33 -29.27 -1.87
CA SER A 161 -19.22 -28.38 -0.72
C SER A 161 -17.83 -27.72 -0.63
N LEU A 162 -16.77 -28.51 -0.75
CA LEU A 162 -15.39 -27.99 -0.74
C LEU A 162 -15.11 -27.08 -1.95
N SER A 163 -15.65 -27.41 -3.13
CA SER A 163 -15.50 -26.58 -4.33
C SER A 163 -16.23 -25.24 -4.21
N GLU A 164 -17.43 -25.25 -3.63
CA GLU A 164 -18.21 -24.04 -3.36
C GLU A 164 -17.52 -23.16 -2.32
N HIS A 165 -17.02 -23.75 -1.24
CA HIS A 165 -16.22 -23.04 -0.24
C HIS A 165 -15.01 -22.35 -0.88
N GLN A 166 -14.24 -23.06 -1.71
CA GLN A 166 -13.09 -22.49 -2.42
C GLN A 166 -13.50 -21.36 -3.38
N SER A 167 -14.62 -21.52 -4.09
CA SER A 167 -15.17 -20.48 -4.96
C SER A 167 -15.54 -19.22 -4.16
N LYS A 168 -16.16 -19.39 -2.99
CA LYS A 168 -16.54 -18.29 -2.10
C LYS A 168 -15.31 -17.57 -1.53
N VAL A 169 -14.29 -18.31 -1.10
CA VAL A 169 -13.02 -17.74 -0.67
C VAL A 169 -12.41 -16.89 -1.78
N MET A 170 -12.33 -17.42 -3.00
CA MET A 170 -11.77 -16.70 -4.14
C MET A 170 -12.57 -15.43 -4.48
N SER A 171 -13.90 -15.51 -4.49
CA SER A 171 -14.77 -14.34 -4.71
C SER A 171 -14.59 -13.27 -3.63
N ASN A 172 -14.50 -13.67 -2.36
CA ASN A 172 -14.28 -12.73 -1.25
C ASN A 172 -12.88 -12.09 -1.32
N THR A 173 -11.86 -12.84 -1.72
CA THR A 173 -10.52 -12.30 -1.94
C THR A 173 -10.51 -11.29 -3.08
N VAL A 174 -11.19 -11.55 -4.20
CA VAL A 174 -11.32 -10.59 -5.31
C VAL A 174 -11.99 -9.30 -4.85
N LEU A 175 -13.13 -9.39 -4.15
CA LEU A 175 -13.82 -8.21 -3.60
C LEU A 175 -12.94 -7.44 -2.62
N SER A 176 -12.18 -8.15 -1.77
CA SER A 176 -11.22 -7.51 -0.86
C SER A 176 -10.13 -6.76 -1.63
N LEU A 177 -9.56 -7.35 -2.67
CA LEU A 177 -8.53 -6.72 -3.50
C LEU A 177 -9.07 -5.48 -4.21
N GLU A 178 -10.28 -5.54 -4.78
CA GLU A 178 -10.94 -4.40 -5.41
C GLU A 178 -11.16 -3.26 -4.42
N ASN A 179 -11.66 -3.56 -3.22
CA ASN A 179 -11.86 -2.59 -2.15
C ASN A 179 -10.54 -1.97 -1.68
N THR A 180 -9.50 -2.78 -1.50
CA THR A 180 -8.17 -2.28 -1.12
C THR A 180 -7.59 -1.38 -2.21
N ILE A 181 -7.67 -1.76 -3.48
CA ILE A 181 -7.21 -0.93 -4.62
C ILE A 181 -8.00 0.39 -4.69
N ALA A 182 -9.33 0.34 -4.53
CA ALA A 182 -10.16 1.54 -4.51
C ALA A 182 -9.80 2.48 -3.35
N SER A 183 -9.54 1.92 -2.17
CA SER A 183 -9.08 2.65 -1.00
C SER A 183 -7.71 3.30 -1.25
N ILE A 184 -6.73 2.56 -1.78
CA ILE A 184 -5.40 3.10 -2.13
C ILE A 184 -5.55 4.27 -3.11
N LYS A 185 -6.32 4.10 -4.20
CA LYS A 185 -6.54 5.15 -5.19
C LYS A 185 -7.14 6.41 -4.55
N THR A 186 -8.16 6.24 -3.72
CA THR A 186 -8.85 7.36 -3.06
C THR A 186 -7.92 8.08 -2.09
N THR A 187 -7.21 7.34 -1.23
CA THR A 187 -6.25 7.89 -0.27
C THR A 187 -5.12 8.64 -0.97
N VAL A 188 -4.52 8.05 -2.00
CA VAL A 188 -3.44 8.69 -2.76
C VAL A 188 -3.96 9.96 -3.44
N PHE A 189 -5.12 9.91 -4.08
CA PHE A 189 -5.69 11.08 -4.75
C PHE A 189 -5.95 12.23 -3.76
N VAL A 190 -6.60 11.96 -2.63
CA VAL A 190 -6.90 12.96 -1.60
C VAL A 190 -5.61 13.50 -0.97
N ALA A 191 -4.67 12.62 -0.62
CA ALA A 191 -3.39 13.02 -0.02
C ALA A 191 -2.55 13.87 -0.97
N SER A 192 -2.47 13.50 -2.26
CA SER A 192 -1.78 14.29 -3.27
C SER A 192 -2.41 15.67 -3.45
N PHE A 193 -3.74 15.75 -3.48
CA PHE A 193 -4.45 17.04 -3.57
C PHE A 193 -4.15 17.93 -2.36
N LEU A 194 -4.21 17.38 -1.14
CA LEU A 194 -3.90 18.12 0.10
C LEU A 194 -2.43 18.58 0.14
N MET A 195 -1.50 17.75 -0.33
CA MET A 195 -0.08 18.16 -0.41
C MET A 195 0.14 19.30 -1.40
N ILE A 196 -0.50 19.25 -2.56
CA ILE A 196 -0.43 20.36 -3.54
C ILE A 196 -1.00 21.64 -2.93
N ALA A 197 -2.18 21.56 -2.29
CA ALA A 197 -2.78 22.70 -1.61
C ALA A 197 -1.87 23.28 -0.51
N LEU A 198 -1.24 22.41 0.29
CA LEU A 198 -0.28 22.80 1.31
C LEU A 198 0.92 23.53 0.71
N VAL A 199 1.50 23.02 -0.37
CA VAL A 199 2.62 23.67 -1.08
C VAL A 199 2.21 25.05 -1.57
N VAL A 200 1.03 25.17 -2.20
CA VAL A 200 0.52 26.47 -2.67
C VAL A 200 0.38 27.45 -1.51
N VAL A 201 -0.21 27.03 -0.38
CA VAL A 201 -0.36 27.88 0.81
C VAL A 201 1.00 28.31 1.36
N LEU A 202 1.95 27.38 1.51
CA LEU A 202 3.30 27.68 2.01
C LEU A 202 4.02 28.68 1.10
N VAL A 203 3.96 28.48 -0.22
CA VAL A 203 4.55 29.39 -1.21
C VAL A 203 3.92 30.77 -1.11
N VAL A 204 2.58 30.88 -1.11
CA VAL A 204 1.89 32.17 -1.02
C VAL A 204 2.23 32.90 0.28
N LEU A 205 2.22 32.21 1.42
CA LEU A 205 2.55 32.80 2.72
C LEU A 205 4.01 33.26 2.76
N PHE A 206 4.94 32.41 2.31
CA PHE A 206 6.35 32.74 2.27
C PHE A 206 6.63 33.91 1.32
N SER A 207 6.06 33.91 0.11
CA SER A 207 6.19 35.01 -0.84
C SER A 207 5.62 36.32 -0.29
N ARG A 208 4.43 36.30 0.34
CA ARG A 208 3.85 37.51 0.94
C ARG A 208 4.70 38.04 2.09
N TRP A 209 5.20 37.15 2.94
CA TRP A 209 6.06 37.53 4.06
C TRP A 209 7.40 38.09 3.59
N MET A 210 8.03 37.44 2.62
CA MET A 210 9.29 37.88 2.03
C MET A 210 9.15 39.22 1.31
N ASN A 211 8.09 39.38 0.50
CA ASN A 211 7.83 40.63 -0.23
C ASN A 211 7.67 41.83 0.72
N LYS A 212 6.97 41.65 1.85
CA LYS A 212 6.85 42.72 2.87
C LYS A 212 8.21 43.17 3.40
N ARG A 213 9.11 42.22 3.68
CA ARG A 213 10.44 42.51 4.22
C ARG A 213 11.34 43.20 3.20
N PHE A 214 11.34 42.72 1.95
CA PHE A 214 12.08 43.37 0.87
C PHE A 214 11.54 44.76 0.54
N THR A 215 10.22 44.95 0.54
CA THR A 215 9.60 46.27 0.30
C THR A 215 10.00 47.27 1.38
N ALA A 216 10.03 46.87 2.65
CA ALA A 216 10.47 47.73 3.74
C ALA A 216 11.94 48.18 3.58
N ILE A 217 12.82 47.24 3.22
CA ILE A 217 14.23 47.53 2.91
C ILE A 217 14.35 48.49 1.72
N TYR A 218 13.60 48.23 0.65
CA TYR A 218 13.58 49.06 -0.55
C TYR A 218 13.14 50.50 -0.24
N GLN A 219 12.08 50.67 0.55
CA GLN A 219 11.55 51.99 0.91
C GLN A 219 12.56 52.83 1.71
N GLU A 220 13.31 52.22 2.63
CA GLU A 220 14.37 52.92 3.37
C GLU A 220 15.55 53.31 2.47
N LEU A 221 16.01 52.38 1.63
CA LEU A 221 17.06 52.67 0.65
C LEU A 221 16.66 53.81 -0.30
N ALA A 222 15.41 53.81 -0.76
CA ALA A 222 14.88 54.88 -1.60
C ALA A 222 14.84 56.24 -0.87
N ALA A 223 14.48 56.26 0.42
CA ALA A 223 14.49 57.47 1.23
C ALA A 223 15.91 58.03 1.43
N ILE A 224 16.87 57.15 1.74
CA ILE A 224 18.29 57.52 1.87
C ILE A 224 18.82 58.07 0.55
N GLY A 225 18.48 57.44 -0.59
CA GLY A 225 18.87 57.92 -1.92
C GLY A 225 18.26 59.29 -2.27
N ALA A 226 17.11 59.63 -1.69
CA ALA A 226 16.48 60.94 -1.78
C ALA A 226 16.97 61.95 -0.72
N LEU A 227 17.99 61.60 0.09
CA LEU A 227 18.51 62.38 1.22
C LEU A 227 17.46 62.65 2.33
N ASP A 228 16.37 61.89 2.38
CA ASP A 228 15.39 61.94 3.47
C ASP A 228 15.88 61.08 4.65
N LEU A 229 16.68 61.68 5.52
CA LEU A 229 17.29 61.05 6.71
C LEU A 229 16.48 61.26 7.99
N SER A 230 15.23 61.72 7.85
CA SER A 230 14.35 62.07 8.98
C SER A 230 13.51 60.90 9.50
N ARG A 231 13.44 59.80 8.75
CA ARG A 231 12.59 58.64 9.04
C ARG A 231 13.07 57.83 10.25
N PRO A 232 12.15 57.17 10.98
CA PRO A 232 12.49 56.29 12.10
C PRO A 232 13.23 55.01 11.66
N ASP A 233 13.96 54.38 12.57
CA ASP A 233 14.71 53.14 12.32
C ASP A 233 13.78 51.96 11.97
N ILE A 234 14.09 51.27 10.87
CA ILE A 234 13.51 49.95 10.61
C ILE A 234 14.11 48.92 11.55
N HIS A 235 13.25 48.17 12.23
CA HIS A 235 13.69 47.12 13.14
C HIS A 235 13.80 45.78 12.39
N ALA A 236 14.91 45.07 12.61
CA ALA A 236 15.08 43.73 12.07
C ALA A 236 14.02 42.78 12.66
N SER A 237 13.11 42.28 11.82
CA SER A 237 12.02 41.39 12.24
C SER A 237 12.49 39.98 12.61
N LEU A 238 13.57 39.49 11.99
CA LEU A 238 14.22 38.21 12.30
C LEU A 238 15.74 38.33 12.29
N ASN A 239 16.37 37.37 12.97
CA ASN A 239 17.82 37.19 12.98
C ASN A 239 18.24 36.28 11.80
N ASP A 240 18.18 36.83 10.59
CA ASP A 240 18.56 36.20 9.31
C ASP A 240 19.22 37.21 8.37
N GLU A 241 19.59 36.79 7.15
CA GLU A 241 20.32 37.63 6.19
C GLU A 241 19.56 38.90 5.81
N VAL A 242 18.23 38.84 5.70
CA VAL A 242 17.39 40.02 5.42
C VAL A 242 17.37 40.97 6.62
N GLY A 243 17.37 40.43 7.85
CA GLY A 243 17.53 41.22 9.07
C GLY A 243 18.90 41.89 9.17
N ASP A 244 19.96 41.21 8.72
CA ASP A 244 21.31 41.78 8.68
C ASP A 244 21.40 42.92 7.65
N MET A 245 20.77 42.77 6.47
CA MET A 245 20.65 43.87 5.50
C MET A 245 19.95 45.10 6.09
N ALA A 246 18.86 44.91 6.84
CA ALA A 246 18.16 46.02 7.49
C ALA A 246 19.06 46.79 8.48
N LYS A 247 19.87 46.08 9.28
CA LYS A 247 20.83 46.71 10.20
C LYS A 247 21.88 47.54 9.47
N VAL A 248 22.44 47.02 8.38
CA VAL A 248 23.46 47.73 7.58
C VAL A 248 22.88 49.01 6.98
N ILE A 249 21.63 48.99 6.52
CA ILE A 249 20.96 50.17 5.95
C ILE A 249 20.72 51.25 7.02
N VAL A 250 20.30 50.86 8.21
CA VAL A 250 20.13 51.79 9.34
C VAL A 250 21.47 52.42 9.74
N ASP A 251 22.55 51.65 9.83
CA ASP A 251 23.89 52.16 10.13
C ASP A 251 24.38 53.15 9.05
N MET A 252 24.16 52.85 7.78
CA MET A 252 24.46 53.74 6.66
C MET A 252 23.71 55.07 6.77
N ARG A 253 22.43 55.06 7.12
CA ARG A 253 21.63 56.27 7.32
C ARG A 253 22.17 57.14 8.44
N HIS A 254 22.52 56.54 9.58
CA HIS A 254 23.10 57.27 10.72
C HIS A 254 24.43 57.93 10.34
N LYS A 255 25.30 57.22 9.63
CA LYS A 255 26.58 57.76 9.15
C LYS A 255 26.40 58.92 8.17
N LEU A 256 25.45 58.80 7.23
CA LEU A 256 25.12 59.90 6.31
C LEU A 256 24.56 61.12 7.06
N LYS A 257 23.68 60.90 8.05
CA LYS A 257 23.12 62.00 8.86
C LYS A 257 24.20 62.73 9.67
N ALA A 258 25.14 61.99 10.25
CA ALA A 258 26.28 62.57 10.96
C ALA A 258 27.16 63.40 10.02
N MET A 259 27.48 62.89 8.83
CA MET A 259 28.27 63.60 7.82
C MET A 259 27.59 64.89 7.35
N VAL A 260 26.27 64.86 7.08
CA VAL A 260 25.51 66.05 6.70
C VAL A 260 25.52 67.10 7.81
N ASN A 261 25.33 66.70 9.06
CA ASN A 261 25.39 67.62 10.21
C ASN A 261 26.79 68.23 10.39
N GLU A 262 27.86 67.43 10.22
CA GLU A 262 29.24 67.90 10.31
C GLU A 262 29.58 68.91 9.21
N LEU A 263 29.10 68.69 7.98
CA LEU A 263 29.22 69.63 6.87
C LEU A 263 28.45 70.93 7.13
N GLN A 264 27.23 70.85 7.68
CA GLN A 264 26.46 72.04 8.07
C GLN A 264 27.19 72.87 9.14
N ASN A 265 27.68 72.21 10.20
CA ASN A 265 28.42 72.88 11.27
C ASN A 265 29.74 73.51 10.77
N SER A 266 30.42 72.84 9.83
CA SER A 266 31.63 73.36 9.19
C SER A 266 31.32 74.52 8.23
N GLY A 267 30.19 74.49 7.55
CA GLY A 267 29.70 75.59 6.71
C GLY A 267 29.31 76.83 7.53
N GLU A 268 28.63 76.65 8.66
CA GLU A 268 28.27 77.73 9.59
C GLU A 268 29.49 78.41 10.20
N THR A 269 30.52 77.64 10.58
CA THR A 269 31.78 78.18 11.11
C THR A 269 32.57 78.96 10.04
N VAL A 270 32.57 78.52 8.78
CA VAL A 270 33.16 79.27 7.66
C VAL A 270 32.36 80.52 7.33
N ALA A 271 31.03 80.46 7.32
CA ALA A 271 30.16 81.62 7.09
C ALA A 271 30.31 82.67 8.21
N ALA A 272 30.37 82.23 9.47
CA ALA A 272 30.64 83.10 10.62
C ALA A 272 32.03 83.74 10.51
N ALA A 273 33.07 82.97 10.16
CA ALA A 273 34.41 83.50 9.95
C ALA A 273 34.49 84.49 8.76
N SER A 274 33.75 84.26 7.68
CA SER A 274 33.69 85.15 6.51
C SER A 274 32.92 86.45 6.80
N SER A 275 31.91 86.39 7.67
CA SER A 275 31.23 87.60 8.17
C SER A 275 32.10 88.44 9.11
N LEU A 276 32.97 87.79 9.89
CA LEU A 276 33.98 88.45 10.74
C LEU A 276 35.15 89.04 9.93
N ALA A 277 35.52 88.45 8.79
CA ALA A 277 36.56 88.95 7.89
C ALA A 277 36.10 90.08 6.95
N ARG A 278 34.81 90.48 7.01
CA ARG A 278 34.22 91.59 6.23
C ARG A 278 33.96 92.86 7.05
N LEU A 279 34.42 92.91 8.30
CA LEU A 279 34.53 94.12 9.12
C LEU A 279 35.99 94.58 9.16
#